data_AF-A0AAW9CJU1-F1
#
_entry.id   AF-A0AAW9CJU1-F1
#
_cell.length_a   1.000
_cell.length_b   1.000
_cell.length_c   1.000
_cell.angle_alpha   90.00
_cell.angle_beta   90.00
_cell.angle_gamma   90.00
#
_symmetry.space_group_name_H-M   'P 1'
#
loop_
_entity.id
_entity.type
_entity.pdbx_description
1 polymer ?
#
loop_
_entity_poly.entity_id
_entity_poly.type
_entity_poly.pdbx_seq_one_letter_code
_entity_poly.pdbx_strand_id
1 'polypeptide(L)' 'MRTAKAARAEYRNEVKTRLRDRVYDALQFYKQLHGIDSDSAALNRIAEVALFGVVGTLPAQLVGVSAEVGQIGPQVRA' A
#
# COMPACT_ATOMS: atom_id res chain seq x y z
N MET A 1 -0.95 -12.82 28.08
CA MET A 1 -1.53 -11.95 27.04
C MET A 1 -0.45 -11.00 26.53
N ARG A 2 0.09 -11.22 25.33
CA ARG A 2 0.97 -10.23 24.67
C ARG A 2 0.09 -9.16 24.05
N THR A 3 0.27 -7.92 24.49
CA THR A 3 -0.45 -6.73 24.06
C THR A 3 -0.21 -6.44 22.58
N ALA A 4 -1.20 -6.72 21.72
CA ALA A 4 -1.20 -6.38 20.30
C ALA A 4 -1.13 -4.87 19.99
N LYS A 5 -1.05 -4.02 21.03
CA LYS A 5 -1.04 -2.56 20.93
C LYS A 5 0.32 -1.97 20.52
N ALA A 6 1.42 -2.70 20.74
CA ALA A 6 2.78 -2.22 20.42
C ALA A 6 3.13 -2.36 18.93
N ALA A 7 2.73 -3.45 18.27
CA ALA A 7 3.09 -3.73 16.87
C ALA A 7 2.55 -2.66 15.90
N ARG A 8 1.34 -2.11 16.13
CA ARG A 8 0.79 -1.03 15.29
C ARG A 8 1.59 0.28 15.36
N ALA A 9 2.32 0.52 16.45
CA ALA A 9 3.07 1.76 16.63
C ALA A 9 4.40 1.77 15.87
N GLU A 10 5.03 0.61 15.72
CA GLU A 10 6.34 0.45 15.07
C GLU A 10 6.29 0.88 13.59
N TYR A 11 5.19 0.54 12.90
CA TYR A 11 5.02 0.81 11.47
C TYR A 11 4.44 2.19 11.13
N ARG A 12 4.06 3.00 12.13
CA ARG A 12 3.27 4.23 11.90
C ARG A 12 4.03 5.33 11.15
N ASN A 13 5.36 5.25 11.12
CA ASN A 13 6.24 6.26 10.54
C ASN A 13 7.26 5.72 9.52
N GLU A 14 7.18 4.44 9.14
CA GLU A 14 8.19 3.85 8.25
C GLU A 14 8.30 4.58 6.92
N VAL A 15 7.18 5.06 6.36
CA VAL A 15 7.21 5.79 5.09
C VAL A 15 8.02 7.09 5.22
N LYS A 16 7.80 7.85 6.30
CA LYS A 16 8.53 9.10 6.55
C LYS A 16 10.01 8.85 6.85
N THR A 17 10.35 7.77 7.56
CA THR A 17 11.74 7.50 7.97
C THR A 17 12.57 6.77 6.92
N ARG A 18 11.93 6.11 5.94
CA ARG A 18 12.62 5.32 4.90
C ARG A 18 12.72 6.02 3.55
N LEU A 19 11.83 6.99 3.27
CA LEU A 19 11.91 7.77 2.05
C LEU A 19 12.93 8.90 2.20
N ARG A 20 13.61 9.23 1.09
CA ARG A 20 14.42 10.45 1.00
C ARG A 20 13.48 11.65 1.12
N ASP A 21 13.91 12.73 1.77
CA ASP A 21 13.08 13.92 2.02
C ASP A 21 12.36 14.43 0.77
N ARG A 22 13.09 14.62 -0.34
CA ARG A 22 12.52 15.04 -1.63
C ARG A 22 11.37 14.13 -2.11
N VAL A 23 11.47 12.82 -1.87
CA VAL A 23 10.45 11.85 -2.26
C VAL A 23 9.26 11.91 -1.31
N TYR A 24 9.49 12.10 -0.02
CA TYR A 24 8.44 12.27 0.97
C TYR A 24 7.62 13.55 0.72
N ASP A 25 8.28 14.66 0.37
CA ASP A 25 7.60 15.92 0.02
C ASP A 25 6.73 15.75 -1.23
N ALA A 26 7.25 15.08 -2.26
CA ALA A 26 6.48 14.75 -3.46
C ALA A 26 5.26 13.86 -3.14
N LEU A 27 5.40 12.90 -2.22
CA LEU A 27 4.30 12.06 -1.74
C LEU A 27 3.23 12.89 -1.01
N GLN A 28 3.61 13.86 -0.17
CA GLN A 28 2.65 14.74 0.50
C GLN A 28 1.91 15.64 -0.49
N PHE A 29 2.59 16.18 -1.50
CA PHE A 29 1.94 16.94 -2.57
C PHE A 29 0.97 16.07 -3.37
N TYR A 30 1.39 14.85 -3.75
CA TYR A 30 0.54 13.89 -4.46
C TYR A 30 -0.74 13.56 -3.68
N LYS A 31 -0.63 13.37 -2.36
CA LYS A 31 -1.78 13.16 -1.47
C LYS A 31 -2.76 14.32 -1.51
N GLN A 32 -2.26 15.56 -1.39
CA GLN A 32 -3.11 16.75 -1.44
C GLN A 32 -3.82 16.89 -2.79
N LEU A 33 -3.07 16.69 -3.88
CA LEU A 33 -3.60 16.79 -5.25
C LEU A 33 -4.73 15.80 -5.52
N HIS A 34 -4.64 14.58 -4.96
CA HIS A 34 -5.60 13.51 -5.20
C HIS A 34 -6.58 13.27 -4.04
N GLY A 35 -6.55 14.09 -2.98
CA GLY A 35 -7.40 13.95 -1.80
C GLY A 35 -7.20 12.61 -1.07
N ILE A 36 -5.95 12.17 -0.88
CA ILE A 36 -5.60 10.90 -0.24
C ILE A 36 -5.14 11.13 1.20
N ASP A 37 -5.84 10.50 2.15
CA ASP A 37 -5.63 10.79 3.58
C ASP A 37 -4.49 10.00 4.24
N SER A 38 -3.95 8.96 3.59
CA SER A 38 -2.86 8.14 4.16
C SER A 38 -1.70 7.90 3.20
N ASP A 39 -0.49 7.83 3.75
CA ASP A 39 0.72 7.54 2.99
C ASP A 39 0.65 6.15 2.33
N SER A 40 0.08 5.15 3.03
CA SER A 40 -0.10 3.80 2.50
C SER A 40 -1.06 3.76 1.31
N ALA A 41 -2.17 4.50 1.36
CA ALA A 41 -3.10 4.57 0.22
C ALA A 41 -2.46 5.25 -1.00
N ALA A 42 -1.68 6.31 -0.77
CA ALA A 42 -0.96 6.99 -1.83
C ALA A 42 0.12 6.10 -2.47
N LEU A 43 0.91 5.40 -1.63
CA LEU A 43 1.92 4.45 -2.11
C LEU A 43 1.30 3.26 -2.85
N ASN A 44 0.16 2.73 -2.39
CA ASN A 44 -0.53 1.66 -3.11
C ASN A 44 -0.91 2.11 -4.53
N ARG A 45 -1.49 3.30 -4.66
CA ARG A 45 -1.87 3.85 -5.97
C ARG A 45 -0.65 4.11 -6.87
N ILE A 46 0.44 4.62 -6.32
CA ILE A 46 1.69 4.80 -7.06
C ILE A 46 2.26 3.46 -7.50
N ALA A 47 2.25 2.46 -6.61
CA ALA A 47 2.73 1.10 -6.91
C ALA A 47 1.87 0.43 -7.99
N GLU A 48 0.55 0.58 -7.96
CA GLU A 48 -0.34 0.10 -9.02
C GLU A 48 0.08 0.68 -10.37
N VAL A 49 0.26 2.00 -10.46
CA VAL A 49 0.70 2.65 -11.71
C VAL A 49 2.10 2.21 -12.13
N ALA A 50 3.04 2.07 -11.19
CA ALA A 50 4.42 1.72 -11.50
C ALA A 50 4.60 0.24 -11.91
N LEU A 51 3.84 -0.67 -11.29
CA LEU A 51 3.94 -2.11 -11.51
C LEU A 51 3.04 -2.60 -12.65
N PHE A 52 1.86 -2.00 -12.80
CA PHE A 52 0.85 -2.43 -13.77
C PHE A 52 0.64 -1.43 -14.91
N GLY A 53 1.29 -0.27 -14.86
CA GLY A 53 1.09 0.81 -15.82
C GLY A 53 -0.23 1.55 -15.62
N VAL A 54 -0.53 2.44 -16.55
CA VAL A 54 -1.90 2.97 -16.72
C VAL A 54 -2.67 1.96 -17.57
N VAL A 55 -3.93 1.67 -17.24
CA VAL A 55 -4.82 0.69 -17.90
C VAL A 55 -4.46 0.47 -19.38
N GLY A 56 -4.04 -0.75 -19.73
CA GLY A 56 -3.74 -1.17 -21.12
C GLY A 56 -2.31 -1.69 -21.38
N THR A 57 -1.38 -1.60 -20.43
CA THR A 57 0.03 -2.04 -20.63
C THR A 57 0.52 -3.04 -19.57
N LEU A 58 -0.37 -3.90 -19.07
CA LEU A 58 -0.03 -4.93 -18.09
C LEU A 58 0.80 -6.06 -18.71
N PRO A 59 2.02 -6.35 -18.23
CA PRO A 59 2.76 -7.55 -18.61
C PRO A 59 1.97 -8.80 -18.20
N ALA A 60 1.87 -9.81 -19.08
CA ALA A 60 1.03 -11.00 -18.88
C ALA A 60 1.29 -11.77 -17.57
N GLN A 61 2.49 -11.64 -16.99
CA GLN A 61 2.90 -12.31 -15.76
C GLN A 61 2.20 -11.78 -14.49
N LEU A 62 1.61 -10.58 -14.55
CA LEU A 62 0.99 -9.90 -13.41
C LEU A 62 -0.53 -10.07 -13.34
N VAL A 63 -1.13 -10.69 -14.36
CA VAL A 63 -2.60 -10.87 -14.49
C VAL A 63 -3.17 -11.82 -13.42
N GLY A 64 -2.33 -12.63 -12.76
CA GLY A 64 -2.76 -13.66 -11.79
C GLY A 64 -2.72 -13.28 -10.30
N VAL A 65 -2.20 -12.11 -9.92
CA VAL A 65 -2.02 -11.73 -8.50
C VAL A 65 -3.16 -10.82 -8.04
N SER A 66 -4.40 -11.33 -8.07
CA SER A 66 -5.52 -10.71 -7.35
C SER A 66 -5.75 -11.44 -6.04
N ALA A 67 -5.64 -10.71 -4.93
CA ALA A 67 -5.83 -11.24 -3.56
C ALA A 67 -7.24 -11.80 -3.30
N GLU A 68 -8.21 -11.58 -4.21
CA GLU A 68 -9.54 -12.18 -4.13
C GLU A 68 -9.53 -13.71 -4.23
N VAL A 69 -8.52 -14.32 -4.84
CA VAL A 69 -8.43 -15.80 -4.96
C VAL A 69 -7.98 -16.47 -3.65
N GLY A 70 -7.48 -15.71 -2.68
CA GLY A 70 -6.92 -16.24 -1.43
C GLY A 70 -7.92 -16.48 -0.29
N GLN A 71 -9.19 -16.10 -0.44
CA GLN A 71 -10.21 -16.22 0.62
C GLN A 71 -11.11 -17.45 0.51
N ILE A 72 -10.67 -18.50 -0.20
CA ILE A 72 -11.38 -19.79 -0.23
C ILE A 72 -10.72 -20.73 0.78
N GLY A 73 -10.95 -20.46 2.06
CA GLY A 73 -10.54 -21.32 3.17
C GLY A 73 -11.59 -21.30 4.28
N PRO A 74 -11.73 -22.35 5.11
CA PRO A 74 -12.79 -22.41 6.10
C PRO A 74 -12.70 -21.21 7.06
N GLN A 75 -13.82 -20.52 7.29
CA GLN A 75 -13.89 -19.51 8.34
C GLN A 75 -13.66 -20.18 9.70
N VAL A 76 -12.51 -19.92 10.31
CA VAL A 76 -12.26 -20.28 11.71
C VAL A 76 -13.05 -19.29 12.57
N ARG A 77 -14.09 -19.78 13.25
CA ARG A 77 -14.80 -19.02 14.28
C ARG A 77 -13.90 -18.85 15.51
N ALA A 78 -14.04 -17.69 16.14
CA ALA A 78 -13.24 -17.12 17.22
C ALA A 78 -12.89 -18.07 18.37
#